data_AF-A0A935VK35-F1
#
_entry.id   AF-A0A935VK35-F1
#
_cell.length_a   1.000
_cell.length_b   1.000
_cell.length_c   1.000
_cell.angle_alpha   90.00
_cell.angle_beta   90.00
_cell.angle_gamma   90.00
#
_symmetry.space_group_name_H-M   'P 1'
#
loop_
_entity.id
_entity.type
_entity.pdbx_description
1 polymer ?
#
loop_
_entity_poly.entity_id
_entity_poly.type
_entity_poly.pdbx_seq_one_letter_code
_entity_poly.pdbx_strand_id
1 'polypeptide(L)' 'MKTILVPTDFSRVSNNAIDYAAELAVFSKSKLILFNSYHIPVAVTEVPA' A
#
# COMPACT_ATOMS: atom_id res chain seq x y z
N MET A 1 -4.49 5.95 -19.57
CA MET A 1 -4.11 4.76 -18.77
C MET A 1 -4.85 4.84 -17.44
N LYS A 2 -5.55 3.77 -17.03
CA LYS A 2 -6.19 3.68 -15.72
C LYS A 2 -5.29 2.86 -14.79
N THR A 3 -5.00 3.41 -13.61
CA THR A 3 -4.13 2.77 -12.60
C THR A 3 -4.90 2.70 -11.29
N ILE A 4 -4.90 1.52 -10.67
CA ILE A 4 -5.46 1.26 -9.35
C ILE A 4 -4.28 1.19 -8.39
N LEU A 5 -4.23 2.11 -7.42
CA LEU A 5 -3.26 2.09 -6.33
C LEU A 5 -3.94 1.51 -5.08
N VAL A 6 -3.35 0.48 -4.50
CA VAL A 6 -3.85 -0.18 -3.29
C VAL A 6 -2.80 -0.08 -2.19
N PRO A 7 -3.01 0.79 -1.19
CA PRO A 7 -2.23 0.77 0.03
C PRO A 7 -2.43 -0.54 0.79
N THR A 8 -1.38 -1.08 1.38
CA THR A 8 -1.46 -2.25 2.25
C THR A 8 -0.59 -2.07 3.49
N ASP A 9 -1.14 -2.49 4.63
CA ASP A 9 -0.45 -2.65 5.90
C ASP A 9 -0.33 -4.14 6.29
N PHE A 10 -0.56 -5.03 5.32
CA PHE A 10 -0.61 -6.49 5.50
C PHE A 10 -1.67 -7.01 6.47
N SER A 11 -2.64 -6.18 6.84
CA SER A 11 -3.78 -6.61 7.64
C SER A 11 -4.74 -7.52 6.84
N ARG A 12 -5.61 -8.23 7.54
CA ARG A 12 -6.70 -8.99 6.90
C ARG A 12 -7.61 -8.10 6.05
N VAL A 13 -7.80 -6.84 6.47
CA VAL A 13 -8.67 -5.89 5.77
C VAL A 13 -8.01 -5.41 4.48
N SER A 14 -6.71 -5.10 4.51
CA SER A 14 -5.98 -4.71 3.30
C SER A 14 -5.88 -5.86 2.30
N ASN A 15 -5.69 -7.10 2.76
CA ASN A 15 -5.70 -8.28 1.88
C ASN A 15 -7.05 -8.46 1.18
N ASN A 16 -8.16 -8.31 1.90
CA ASN A 16 -9.48 -8.32 1.28
C ASN A 16 -9.59 -7.22 0.20
N ALA A 17 -9.15 -5.99 0.48
CA ALA A 17 -9.17 -4.92 -0.52
C ALA A 17 -8.31 -5.22 -1.76
N ILE A 18 -7.17 -5.89 -1.57
CA ILE A 18 -6.29 -6.34 -2.66
C ILE A 18 -7.03 -7.33 -3.57
N ASP A 19 -7.73 -8.31 -3.01
CA ASP A 19 -8.44 -9.33 -3.79
C ASP A 19 -9.49 -8.69 -4.72
N TYR A 20 -10.31 -7.77 -4.21
CA TYR A 20 -11.28 -7.03 -5.03
C TYR A 20 -10.62 -6.13 -6.06
N ALA A 21 -9.53 -5.45 -5.69
CA ALA A 21 -8.81 -4.56 -6.59
C ALA A 21 -8.12 -5.33 -7.72
N ALA A 22 -7.65 -6.55 -7.47
CA ALA A 22 -7.07 -7.44 -8.46
C ALA A 22 -8.10 -7.84 -9.53
N GLU A 23 -9.28 -8.31 -9.10
CA GLU A 23 -10.38 -8.63 -10.02
C GLU A 23 -10.83 -7.40 -10.83
N LEU A 24 -10.91 -6.23 -10.17
CA LEU A 24 -11.24 -4.98 -10.85
C LEU A 24 -10.16 -4.58 -11.86
N ALA A 25 -8.89 -4.78 -11.56
CA ALA A 25 -7.78 -4.49 -12.47
C ALA A 25 -7.84 -5.36 -13.72
N VAL A 26 -8.11 -6.67 -13.56
CA VAL A 26 -8.29 -7.61 -14.67
C VAL A 26 -9.48 -7.18 -15.54
N PHE A 27 -10.65 -6.98 -14.93
CA PHE A 27 -11.87 -6.59 -15.64
C PHE A 27 -11.70 -5.29 -16.43
N SER A 28 -11.06 -4.29 -15.83
CA SER A 28 -10.91 -2.96 -16.43
C SER A 28 -9.65 -2.77 -17.28
N LYS A 29 -8.79 -3.81 -17.40
CA LYS A 29 -7.46 -3.73 -18.02
C LYS A 29 -6.62 -2.59 -17.45
N SER A 30 -6.68 -2.42 -16.14
CA SER A 30 -5.96 -1.37 -15.41
C SER A 30 -4.65 -1.91 -14.83
N LYS A 31 -3.65 -1.03 -14.70
CA LYS A 31 -2.44 -1.35 -13.93
C LYS A 31 -2.79 -1.39 -12.44
N LEU A 32 -2.40 -2.44 -11.73
CA LEU A 32 -2.48 -2.51 -10.27
C LEU A 32 -1.11 -2.19 -9.65
N ILE A 33 -1.08 -1.31 -8.65
CA ILE A 33 0.11 -1.02 -7.84
C ILE A 33 -0.24 -1.32 -6.39
N LEU A 34 0.51 -2.23 -5.77
CA LEU A 34 0.47 -2.44 -4.33
C LEU A 34 1.51 -1.54 -3.67
N PHE A 35 1.11 -0.83 -2.62
CA PHE A 35 1.97 0.14 -1.96
C PHE A 35 1.95 -0.04 -0.45
N ASN A 36 3.12 -0.26 0.15
CA ASN A 36 3.29 -0.23 1.60
C ASN A 36 4.18 0.95 1.97
N SER A 37 3.71 1.80 2.86
CA SER A 37 4.50 2.86 3.47
C SER A 37 4.97 2.42 4.84
N TYR A 38 6.21 2.74 5.18
CA TYR A 38 6.75 2.60 6.52
C TYR A 38 7.44 3.90 6.95
N HIS A 39 7.42 4.18 8.25
CA HIS A 39 8.19 5.29 8.80
C HIS A 39 9.67 4.91 8.81
N ILE A 40 10.51 5.77 8.23
CA ILE A 40 11.95 5.65 8.41
C ILE A 40 12.24 6.09 9.85
N PRO A 41 12.88 5.25 10.68
CA PRO A 41 13.27 5.65 12.02
C PRO A 41 14.22 6.85 11.94
N VAL A 42 13.84 7.96 12.58
CA VAL A 42 14.76 9.08 12.78
C VAL A 42 15.56 8.76 14.03
N ALA A 43 16.88 8.55 13.88
CA ALA A 43 17.76 8.48 15.04
C ALA A 43 17.71 9.84 15.74
N VAL A 44 17.23 9.87 16.98
CA VAL A 44 17.30 11.07 17.82
C VAL A 44 18.75 11.19 18.27
N THR A 45 19.58 11.82 17.44
CA THR A 45 20.93 12.22 17.85
C THR A 45 20.80 13.46 18.73
N GLU A 46 21.06 13.27 20.01
CA GLU A 46 21.25 14.30 21.06
C GLU A 46 19.99 15.03 21.55
N VAL A 47 19.40 14.51 22.62
CA VAL A 47 18.62 15.32 23.57
C VAL A 47 19.61 15.77 24.67
N PRO A 48 19.91 17.07 24.82
CA PRO A 48 20.68 17.54 25.96
C PRO A 48 19.93 17.23 27.26
N ALA A 49 20.65 16.69 28.23
CA ALA A 49 20.17 16.38 29.58
C ALA A 49 19.72 17.62 30.36
#